data_AF-A0A3D2WE66-F1
#
_entry.id   AF-A0A3D2WE66-F1
#
_cell.length_a   1.000
_cell.length_b   1.000
_cell.length_c   1.000
_cell.angle_alpha   90.00
_cell.angle_beta   90.00
_cell.angle_gamma   90.00
#
_symmetry.space_group_name_H-M   'P 1'
#
loop_
_entity.id
_entity.type
_entity.pdbx_description
1 polymer ?
#
loop_
_entity_poly.entity_id
_entity_poly.type
_entity_poly.pdbx_seq_one_letter_code
_entity_poly.pdbx_strand_id
1 'polypeptide(L)'
;MGWDSLQKVIRQLHYTHEISGWDEPSTLLDALSRLCSPPKIKIVQNRWKDKKCAKDFRDRVQKFADENERAKRGAEFQNAHRYQLAMRIAIRGAEEFADYRRRIGRLDYQDLLGLSAELLRRSMDARSQLGDKYRRILVDEFQDTDPLQTEILFLLTSEPAVGGEAAEGDWRRDDPRPGALFLVGDPKQSIYRFRRADISLYSFVKDRFADFGSVLTLTMNFRSRAPITDFVNDVFGKGDLFPEEGNEEQAPFQPLNTWVSDFSAADGVQSYKLSQQEGNNRKLIAEEDAARLATWINSRLSTDECVPGDFMILTRDTKQLSVYAREFEKWGLPVQVTGAGVSGEKELQELQMLLECMIDP
;
A
#
# COMPACT_ATOMS: atom_id res chain seq x y z
N MET A 1 -12.23 -23.44 20.43
CA MET A 1 -11.94 -23.13 19.00
C MET A 1 -13.17 -22.47 18.39
N GLY A 2 -13.02 -21.32 17.73
CA GLY A 2 -14.16 -20.57 17.16
C GLY A 2 -14.66 -21.13 15.82
N TRP A 3 -15.81 -20.64 15.37
CA TRP A 3 -16.42 -20.96 14.06
C TRP A 3 -15.61 -20.39 12.88
N ASP A 4 -15.59 -21.09 11.75
CA ASP A 4 -15.09 -20.51 10.48
C ASP A 4 -16.11 -19.55 9.83
N SER A 5 -15.73 -18.88 8.74
CA SER A 5 -16.57 -17.87 8.09
C SER A 5 -17.90 -18.45 7.57
N LEU A 6 -17.88 -19.66 7.00
CA LEU A 6 -19.10 -20.27 6.47
C LEU A 6 -20.05 -20.67 7.61
N GLN A 7 -19.52 -21.27 8.67
CA GLN A 7 -20.28 -21.61 9.86
C GLN A 7 -20.91 -20.37 10.51
N LYS A 8 -20.19 -19.24 10.56
CA LYS A 8 -20.74 -17.97 11.05
C LYS A 8 -21.92 -17.48 10.20
N VAL A 9 -21.79 -17.52 8.88
CA VAL A 9 -22.87 -17.13 7.95
C VAL A 9 -24.10 -18.02 8.16
N ILE A 10 -23.94 -19.34 8.19
CA ILE A 10 -25.06 -20.29 8.38
C ILE A 10 -25.78 -20.04 9.69
N ARG A 11 -25.02 -19.91 10.80
CA ARG A 11 -25.61 -19.68 12.12
C ARG A 11 -26.40 -18.37 12.14
N GLN A 12 -25.89 -17.33 11.49
CA GLN A 12 -26.61 -16.06 11.38
C GLN A 12 -27.88 -16.21 10.54
N LEU A 13 -27.83 -16.94 9.42
CA LEU A 13 -28.99 -17.18 8.56
C LEU A 13 -30.07 -18.00 9.26
N HIS A 14 -29.68 -19.05 10.00
CA HIS A 14 -30.64 -19.81 10.82
C HIS A 14 -31.27 -18.92 11.87
N TYR A 15 -30.48 -18.14 12.59
CA TYR A 15 -30.98 -17.21 13.60
C TYR A 15 -31.96 -16.19 13.01
N THR A 16 -31.62 -15.56 11.86
CA THR A 16 -32.53 -14.59 11.23
C THR A 16 -33.79 -15.26 10.70
N HIS A 17 -33.69 -16.46 10.12
CA HIS A 17 -34.85 -17.21 9.66
C HIS A 17 -35.77 -17.62 10.82
N GLU A 18 -35.20 -18.09 11.95
CA GLU A 18 -35.98 -18.46 13.14
C GLU A 18 -36.74 -17.26 13.73
N ILE A 19 -36.20 -16.05 13.61
CA ILE A 19 -36.81 -14.84 14.15
C ILE A 19 -37.84 -14.22 13.21
N SER A 20 -37.51 -14.08 11.92
CA SER A 20 -38.32 -13.29 10.99
C SER A 20 -39.02 -14.10 9.91
N GLY A 21 -38.74 -15.41 9.80
CA GLY A 21 -39.21 -16.25 8.67
C GLY A 21 -38.70 -15.79 7.29
N TRP A 22 -37.91 -14.71 7.24
CA TRP A 22 -37.68 -13.89 6.06
C TRP A 22 -38.94 -13.35 5.38
N ASP A 23 -40.02 -13.15 6.15
CA ASP A 23 -41.28 -12.59 5.65
C ASP A 23 -41.13 -11.11 5.27
N GLU A 24 -40.21 -10.40 5.92
CA GLU A 24 -39.85 -9.03 5.57
C GLU A 24 -38.78 -8.98 4.46
N PRO A 25 -39.00 -8.21 3.38
CA PRO A 25 -38.04 -8.06 2.29
C PRO A 25 -36.64 -7.63 2.75
N SER A 26 -36.54 -6.81 3.78
CA SER A 26 -35.28 -6.35 4.37
C SER A 26 -34.42 -7.49 4.94
N THR A 27 -35.07 -8.44 5.62
CA THR A 27 -34.41 -9.60 6.25
C THR A 27 -34.02 -10.66 5.23
N LEU A 28 -34.85 -10.86 4.20
CA LEU A 28 -34.51 -11.69 3.05
C LEU A 28 -33.31 -11.10 2.28
N LEU A 29 -33.32 -9.80 1.98
CA LEU A 29 -32.22 -9.14 1.30
C LEU A 29 -30.93 -9.14 2.14
N ASP A 30 -31.00 -9.05 3.47
CA ASP A 30 -29.85 -9.25 4.36
C ASP A 30 -29.28 -10.67 4.21
N ALA A 31 -30.14 -11.69 4.25
CA ALA A 31 -29.74 -13.08 4.07
C ALA A 31 -29.06 -13.31 2.71
N LEU A 32 -29.63 -12.77 1.64
CA LEU A 32 -29.05 -12.82 0.29
C LEU A 32 -27.70 -12.10 0.22
N SER A 33 -27.58 -10.92 0.85
CA SER A 33 -26.30 -10.19 0.89
C SER A 33 -25.17 -10.99 1.54
N ARG A 34 -25.47 -11.77 2.58
CA ARG A 34 -24.48 -12.62 3.27
C ARG A 34 -24.06 -13.84 2.46
N LEU A 35 -24.94 -14.35 1.59
CA LEU A 35 -24.66 -15.48 0.71
C LEU A 35 -23.92 -15.04 -0.55
N CYS A 36 -24.33 -13.93 -1.15
CA CYS A 36 -23.81 -13.43 -2.43
C CYS A 36 -22.62 -12.46 -2.29
N SER A 37 -22.35 -11.91 -1.10
CA SER A 37 -21.24 -10.98 -0.86
C SER A 37 -20.43 -11.35 0.39
N PRO A 38 -19.71 -12.48 0.32
CA PRO A 38 -18.25 -12.33 0.38
C PRO A 38 -17.56 -12.93 -0.86
N PRO A 39 -16.52 -12.27 -1.40
CA PRO A 39 -15.89 -12.68 -2.66
C PRO A 39 -15.23 -14.07 -2.63
N LYS A 40 -14.88 -14.58 -1.43
CA LYS A 40 -14.40 -15.96 -1.22
C LYS A 40 -14.77 -16.46 0.17
N ILE A 41 -15.63 -17.47 0.26
CA ILE A 41 -15.95 -18.15 1.51
C ILE A 41 -14.81 -19.10 1.88
N LYS A 42 -14.07 -18.79 2.96
CA LYS A 42 -13.02 -19.67 3.48
C LYS A 42 -13.63 -20.70 4.43
N ILE A 43 -13.23 -21.97 4.28
CA ILE A 43 -13.56 -23.03 5.23
C ILE A 43 -12.29 -23.51 5.94
N VAL A 44 -12.42 -23.85 7.21
CA VAL A 44 -11.34 -24.51 7.96
C VAL A 44 -11.77 -25.95 8.16
N GLN A 45 -11.31 -26.84 7.27
CA GLN A 45 -11.79 -28.23 7.19
C GLN A 45 -11.77 -28.98 8.53
N ASN A 46 -10.77 -28.73 9.39
CA ASN A 46 -10.66 -29.38 10.70
C ASN A 46 -11.72 -28.91 11.73
N ARG A 47 -12.54 -27.91 11.40
CA ARG A 47 -13.68 -27.45 12.22
C ARG A 47 -15.01 -28.07 11.82
N TRP A 48 -15.00 -28.97 10.83
CA TRP A 48 -16.17 -29.68 10.35
C TRP A 48 -16.05 -31.16 10.71
N LYS A 49 -17.17 -31.78 11.09
CA LYS A 49 -17.22 -33.24 11.36
C LYS A 49 -16.84 -34.04 10.11
N ASP A 50 -17.23 -33.55 8.94
CA ASP A 50 -16.89 -34.11 7.65
C ASP A 50 -16.29 -33.03 6.74
N LYS A 51 -15.06 -33.27 6.29
CA LYS A 51 -14.30 -32.38 5.39
C LYS A 51 -14.92 -32.33 3.99
N LYS A 52 -15.53 -33.43 3.52
CA LYS A 52 -16.19 -33.49 2.21
C LYS A 52 -17.46 -32.65 2.24
N CYS A 53 -18.31 -32.86 3.25
CA CYS A 53 -19.49 -32.02 3.48
C CYS A 53 -19.16 -30.52 3.54
N ALA A 54 -18.07 -30.12 4.20
CA ALA A 54 -17.64 -28.72 4.25
C ALA A 54 -17.34 -28.12 2.86
N LYS A 55 -16.67 -28.89 1.99
CA LYS A 55 -16.35 -28.48 0.61
C LYS A 55 -17.61 -28.44 -0.25
N ASP A 56 -18.41 -29.50 -0.22
CA ASP A 56 -19.64 -29.61 -1.00
C ASP A 56 -20.61 -28.47 -0.63
N PHE A 57 -20.72 -28.13 0.66
CA PHE A 57 -21.57 -27.03 1.10
C PHE A 57 -21.03 -25.66 0.67
N ARG A 58 -19.72 -25.42 0.80
CA ARG A 58 -19.09 -24.20 0.26
C ARG A 58 -19.37 -24.07 -1.24
N ASP A 59 -19.21 -25.15 -2.00
CA ASP A 59 -19.37 -25.15 -3.45
C ASP A 59 -20.83 -24.90 -3.84
N ARG A 60 -21.78 -25.43 -3.07
CA ARG A 60 -23.21 -25.10 -3.25
C ARG A 60 -23.52 -23.64 -2.97
N VAL A 61 -22.98 -23.05 -1.91
CA VAL A 61 -23.19 -21.63 -1.60
C VAL A 61 -22.55 -20.75 -2.66
N GLN A 62 -21.34 -21.10 -3.12
CA GLN A 62 -20.66 -20.38 -4.19
C GLN A 62 -21.45 -20.46 -5.50
N LYS A 63 -21.90 -21.66 -5.87
CA LYS A 63 -22.77 -21.89 -7.04
C LYS A 63 -24.06 -21.06 -6.96
N PHE A 64 -24.69 -20.99 -5.78
CA PHE A 64 -25.85 -20.14 -5.58
C PHE A 64 -25.52 -18.65 -5.77
N ALA A 65 -24.40 -18.17 -5.22
CA ALA A 65 -23.98 -16.78 -5.39
C ALA A 65 -23.68 -16.42 -6.86
N ASP A 66 -23.10 -17.36 -7.61
CA ASP A 66 -22.65 -17.13 -8.98
C ASP A 66 -23.78 -17.28 -10.02
N GLU A 67 -24.67 -18.27 -9.86
CA GLU A 67 -25.71 -18.61 -10.85
C GLU A 67 -27.04 -17.89 -10.61
N ASN A 68 -27.32 -17.44 -9.38
CA ASN A 68 -28.63 -16.91 -9.03
C ASN A 68 -28.68 -15.38 -9.18
N GLU A 69 -28.87 -14.92 -10.43
CA GLU A 69 -28.79 -13.51 -10.80
C GLU A 69 -29.74 -12.60 -10.00
N ARG A 70 -30.96 -13.07 -9.71
CA ARG A 70 -31.94 -12.31 -8.90
C ARG A 70 -31.46 -12.10 -7.47
N ALA A 71 -30.88 -13.13 -6.86
CA ALA A 71 -30.32 -13.05 -5.51
C ALA A 71 -29.14 -12.08 -5.47
N LYS A 72 -28.26 -12.15 -6.48
CA LYS A 72 -27.11 -11.25 -6.63
C LYS A 72 -27.54 -9.79 -6.77
N ARG A 73 -28.47 -9.48 -7.67
CA ARG A 73 -29.00 -8.12 -7.84
C ARG A 73 -29.67 -7.60 -6.57
N GLY A 74 -30.41 -8.45 -5.85
CA GLY A 74 -31.01 -8.09 -4.56
C GLY A 74 -29.96 -7.76 -3.49
N ALA A 75 -28.91 -8.59 -3.40
CA ALA A 75 -27.77 -8.36 -2.52
C ALA A 75 -27.02 -7.05 -2.84
N GLU A 76 -26.73 -6.82 -4.12
CA GLU A 76 -26.07 -5.59 -4.61
C GLU A 76 -26.91 -4.36 -4.30
N PHE A 77 -28.23 -4.41 -4.54
CA PHE A 77 -29.15 -3.33 -4.22
C PHE A 77 -29.15 -3.01 -2.72
N GLN A 78 -29.25 -4.03 -1.87
CA GLN A 78 -29.25 -3.87 -0.41
C GLN A 78 -27.91 -3.31 0.08
N ASN A 79 -26.79 -3.79 -0.46
CA ASN A 79 -25.47 -3.28 -0.15
C ASN A 79 -25.32 -1.82 -0.59
N ALA A 80 -25.78 -1.45 -1.78
CA ALA A 80 -25.75 -0.07 -2.27
C ALA A 80 -26.59 0.86 -1.39
N HIS A 81 -27.80 0.44 -1.01
CA HIS A 81 -28.67 1.20 -0.11
C HIS A 81 -28.03 1.41 1.27
N ARG A 82 -27.50 0.34 1.87
CA ARG A 82 -26.79 0.40 3.16
C ARG A 82 -25.52 1.22 3.08
N TYR A 83 -24.77 1.09 1.99
CA TYR A 83 -23.53 1.83 1.77
C TYR A 83 -23.81 3.33 1.78
N GLN A 84 -24.85 3.80 1.09
CA GLN A 84 -25.23 5.22 1.12
C GLN A 84 -25.54 5.72 2.54
N LEU A 85 -26.31 4.95 3.33
CA LEU A 85 -26.62 5.31 4.71
C LEU A 85 -25.38 5.29 5.62
N ALA A 86 -24.58 4.23 5.51
CA ALA A 86 -23.35 4.06 6.28
C ALA A 86 -22.34 5.18 5.95
N MET A 87 -22.21 5.56 4.68
CA MET A 87 -21.34 6.66 4.25
C MET A 87 -21.81 8.00 4.79
N ARG A 88 -23.13 8.29 4.81
CA ARG A 88 -23.63 9.53 5.44
C ARG A 88 -23.24 9.61 6.91
N ILE A 89 -23.39 8.52 7.66
CA ILE A 89 -23.02 8.47 9.08
C ILE A 89 -21.50 8.57 9.24
N ALA A 90 -20.73 7.84 8.43
CA ALA A 90 -19.27 7.83 8.51
C ALA A 90 -18.65 9.19 8.15
N ILE A 91 -19.15 9.86 7.11
CA ILE A 91 -18.71 11.20 6.70
C ILE A 91 -18.96 12.17 7.84
N ARG A 92 -20.20 12.22 8.36
CA ARG A 92 -20.53 13.11 9.47
C ARG A 92 -19.70 12.81 10.72
N GLY A 93 -19.47 11.54 11.05
CA GLY A 93 -18.61 11.15 12.16
C GLY A 93 -17.16 11.58 11.97
N ALA A 94 -16.64 11.48 10.75
CA ALA A 94 -15.30 11.94 10.41
C ALA A 94 -15.16 13.47 10.51
N GLU A 95 -16.16 14.22 10.03
CA GLU A 95 -16.22 15.68 10.13
C GLU A 95 -16.27 16.16 11.58
N GLU A 96 -17.20 15.63 12.38
CA GLU A 96 -17.33 15.95 13.81
C GLU A 96 -16.04 15.63 14.58
N PHE A 97 -15.38 14.51 14.24
CA PHE A 97 -14.11 14.14 14.85
C PHE A 97 -12.96 15.07 14.42
N ALA A 98 -12.93 15.50 13.17
CA ALA A 98 -11.98 16.51 12.70
C ALA A 98 -12.18 17.86 13.41
N ASP A 99 -13.42 18.30 13.58
CA ASP A 99 -13.74 19.54 14.29
C ASP A 99 -13.45 19.44 15.80
N TYR A 100 -13.65 18.26 16.39
CA TYR A 100 -13.19 18.00 17.75
C TYR A 100 -11.66 18.15 17.86
N ARG A 101 -10.88 17.52 16.96
CA ARG A 101 -9.42 17.65 16.94
C ARG A 101 -8.98 19.11 16.85
N ARG A 102 -9.58 19.89 15.94
CA ARG A 102 -9.33 21.33 15.80
C ARG A 102 -9.61 22.11 17.08
N ARG A 103 -10.75 21.86 17.75
CA ARG A 103 -11.12 22.53 19.02
C ARG A 103 -10.12 22.28 20.14
N ILE A 104 -9.48 21.12 20.17
CA ILE A 104 -8.45 20.79 21.17
C ILE A 104 -7.02 21.13 20.70
N GLY A 105 -6.87 21.84 19.57
CA GLY A 105 -5.57 22.25 19.05
C GLY A 105 -4.70 21.10 18.53
N ARG A 106 -5.31 19.99 18.09
CA ARG A 106 -4.61 18.84 17.51
C ARG A 106 -4.96 18.69 16.03
N LEU A 107 -3.98 18.33 15.23
CA LEU A 107 -4.13 18.03 13.80
C LEU A 107 -3.39 16.73 13.49
N ASP A 108 -3.97 15.88 12.66
CA ASP A 108 -3.26 14.75 12.08
C ASP A 108 -2.62 15.13 10.73
N TYR A 109 -1.89 14.19 10.12
CA TYR A 109 -1.22 14.43 8.83
C TYR A 109 -2.19 14.79 7.69
N GLN A 110 -3.41 14.21 7.71
CA GLN A 110 -4.41 14.51 6.69
C GLN A 110 -5.01 15.90 6.89
N ASP A 111 -5.22 16.30 8.14
CA ASP A 111 -5.67 17.63 8.50
C ASP A 111 -4.66 18.70 8.03
N LEU A 112 -3.36 18.46 8.22
CA LEU A 112 -2.31 19.37 7.77
C LEU A 112 -2.34 19.58 6.25
N LEU A 113 -2.46 18.51 5.46
CA LEU A 113 -2.58 18.60 4.00
C LEU A 113 -3.88 19.31 3.59
N GLY A 114 -5.02 18.91 4.17
CA GLY A 114 -6.33 19.46 3.87
C GLY A 114 -6.42 20.97 4.14
N LEU A 115 -5.96 21.39 5.32
CA LEU A 115 -5.95 22.80 5.72
C LEU A 115 -4.96 23.63 4.91
N SER A 116 -3.81 23.06 4.52
CA SER A 116 -2.86 23.75 3.66
C SER A 116 -3.43 24.00 2.27
N ALA A 117 -4.08 22.99 1.66
CA ALA A 117 -4.77 23.16 0.40
C ALA A 117 -5.93 24.16 0.52
N GLU A 118 -6.73 24.09 1.58
CA GLU A 118 -7.83 25.03 1.82
C GLU A 118 -7.33 26.49 1.95
N LEU A 119 -6.23 26.70 2.69
CA LEU A 119 -5.60 28.02 2.82
C LEU A 119 -5.18 28.57 1.45
N LEU A 120 -4.50 27.75 0.64
CA LEU A 120 -4.01 28.15 -0.68
C LEU A 120 -5.14 28.40 -1.68
N ARG A 121 -6.25 27.63 -1.61
CA ARG A 121 -7.44 27.88 -2.45
C ARG A 121 -8.12 29.19 -2.09
N ARG A 122 -8.22 29.52 -0.80
CA ARG A 122 -9.04 30.65 -0.31
C ARG A 122 -8.29 31.97 -0.22
N SER A 123 -7.00 31.94 0.10
CA SER A 123 -6.22 33.15 0.37
C SER A 123 -5.22 33.41 -0.74
N MET A 124 -5.59 34.31 -1.66
CA MET A 124 -4.67 34.79 -2.71
C MET A 124 -3.42 35.45 -2.12
N ASP A 125 -3.54 36.12 -0.97
CA ASP A 125 -2.42 36.73 -0.26
C ASP A 125 -1.46 35.67 0.27
N ALA A 126 -1.96 34.61 0.92
CA ALA A 126 -1.12 33.50 1.35
C ALA A 126 -0.47 32.81 0.15
N ARG A 127 -1.22 32.61 -0.94
CA ARG A 127 -0.73 31.99 -2.18
C ARG A 127 0.41 32.81 -2.80
N SER A 128 0.25 34.13 -2.88
CA SER A 128 1.27 35.06 -3.37
C SER A 128 2.50 35.10 -2.46
N GLN A 129 2.32 35.31 -1.15
CA GLN A 129 3.44 35.36 -0.20
C GLN A 129 4.24 34.05 -0.16
N LEU A 130 3.55 32.90 -0.14
CA LEU A 130 4.20 31.59 -0.12
C LEU A 130 4.84 31.28 -1.48
N GLY A 131 4.21 31.67 -2.59
CA GLY A 131 4.81 31.58 -3.92
C GLY A 131 6.08 32.43 -4.03
N ASP A 132 6.11 33.63 -3.47
CA ASP A 132 7.27 34.50 -3.47
C ASP A 132 8.41 33.99 -2.58
N LYS A 133 8.04 33.32 -1.48
CA LYS A 133 8.98 32.65 -0.57
C LYS A 133 9.57 31.39 -1.20
N TYR A 134 8.72 30.53 -1.77
CA TYR A 134 9.11 29.24 -2.37
C TYR A 134 9.16 29.35 -3.89
N ARG A 135 10.16 30.09 -4.40
CA ARG A 135 10.29 30.39 -5.83
C ARG A 135 10.61 29.19 -6.71
N ARG A 136 11.20 28.15 -6.11
CA ARG A 136 11.64 26.92 -6.77
C ARG A 136 11.32 25.76 -5.85
N ILE A 137 10.48 24.84 -6.31
CA ILE A 137 10.10 23.62 -5.58
C ILE A 137 10.60 22.43 -6.39
N LEU A 138 11.40 21.58 -5.73
CA LEU A 138 11.92 20.34 -6.27
C LEU A 138 11.24 19.20 -5.52
N VAL A 139 10.62 18.29 -6.26
CA VAL A 139 9.91 17.13 -5.71
C VAL A 139 10.56 15.88 -6.26
N ASP A 140 11.03 15.04 -5.35
CA ASP A 140 11.52 13.69 -5.65
C ASP A 140 10.40 12.66 -5.42
N GLU A 141 10.53 11.48 -6.01
CA GLU A 141 9.55 10.38 -5.91
C GLU A 141 8.10 10.80 -6.21
N PHE A 142 7.89 11.63 -7.24
CA PHE A 142 6.58 12.20 -7.57
C PHE A 142 5.50 11.12 -7.86
N GLN A 143 5.89 9.91 -8.26
CA GLN A 143 4.97 8.79 -8.45
C GLN A 143 4.25 8.35 -7.17
N ASP A 144 4.73 8.76 -5.98
CA ASP A 144 4.12 8.47 -4.68
C ASP A 144 3.33 9.66 -4.11
N THR A 145 3.20 10.75 -4.88
CA THR A 145 2.49 11.97 -4.47
C THR A 145 0.97 11.81 -4.67
N ASP A 146 0.19 12.16 -3.65
CA ASP A 146 -1.28 12.08 -3.72
C ASP A 146 -1.90 13.34 -4.37
N PRO A 147 -3.16 13.28 -4.85
CA PRO A 147 -3.81 14.41 -5.53
C PRO A 147 -3.81 15.73 -4.76
N LEU A 148 -3.92 15.69 -3.44
CA LEU A 148 -3.96 16.88 -2.59
C LEU A 148 -2.58 17.52 -2.43
N GLN A 149 -1.53 16.70 -2.38
CA GLN A 149 -0.15 17.19 -2.41
C GLN A 149 0.19 17.84 -3.76
N THR A 150 -0.18 17.18 -4.86
CA THR A 150 0.00 17.75 -6.21
C THR A 150 -0.74 19.07 -6.36
N GLU A 151 -1.96 19.16 -5.85
CA GLU A 151 -2.69 20.42 -5.81
C GLU A 151 -1.92 21.52 -5.06
N ILE A 152 -1.44 21.25 -3.84
CA ILE A 152 -0.66 22.23 -3.07
C ILE A 152 0.57 22.71 -3.86
N LEU A 153 1.30 21.81 -4.51
CA LEU A 153 2.47 22.13 -5.33
C LEU A 153 2.11 23.08 -6.48
N PHE A 154 1.05 22.77 -7.24
CA PHE A 154 0.58 23.64 -8.32
C PHE A 154 0.10 24.98 -7.76
N LEU A 155 -0.70 24.98 -6.69
CA LEU A 155 -1.18 26.22 -6.09
C LEU A 155 -0.04 27.13 -5.61
N LEU A 156 1.06 26.59 -5.08
CA LEU A 156 2.24 27.34 -4.64
C LEU A 156 3.10 27.87 -5.80
N THR A 157 3.09 27.17 -6.93
CA THR A 157 3.99 27.48 -8.05
C THR A 157 3.35 28.31 -9.15
N SER A 158 2.02 28.35 -9.24
CA SER A 158 1.27 29.15 -10.20
C SER A 158 0.97 30.56 -9.68
N GLU A 159 0.82 31.53 -10.58
CA GLU A 159 0.36 32.88 -10.21
C GLU A 159 -1.14 32.86 -9.86
N PRO A 160 -1.58 33.59 -8.82
CA PRO A 160 -3.01 33.80 -8.58
C PRO A 160 -3.64 34.53 -9.77
N ALA A 161 -4.84 34.10 -10.21
CA ALA A 161 -5.55 34.78 -11.28
C ALA A 161 -5.78 36.26 -10.93
N VAL A 162 -5.40 37.17 -11.85
CA VAL A 162 -5.57 38.62 -11.69
C VAL A 162 -7.04 38.96 -11.92
N GLY A 163 -7.82 39.17 -10.87
CA GLY A 163 -9.24 39.53 -11.05
C GLY A 163 -10.18 39.43 -9.85
N GLY A 164 -9.74 39.03 -8.65
CA GLY A 164 -10.52 39.16 -7.42
C GLY A 164 -11.72 38.21 -7.27
N GLU A 165 -12.12 37.49 -8.32
CA GLU A 165 -13.01 36.35 -8.16
C GLU A 165 -12.17 35.17 -7.67
N ALA A 166 -12.48 34.70 -6.46
CA ALA A 166 -12.07 33.38 -5.99
C ALA A 166 -12.76 32.34 -6.89
N ALA A 167 -12.31 32.24 -8.15
CA ALA A 167 -12.53 31.04 -8.92
C ALA A 167 -11.98 29.93 -8.03
N GLU A 168 -12.82 28.97 -7.68
CA GLU A 168 -12.40 27.70 -7.09
C GLU A 168 -11.28 27.17 -7.99
N GLY A 169 -10.04 27.49 -7.65
CA GLY A 169 -8.91 27.37 -8.55
C GLY A 169 -8.70 25.91 -8.83
N ASP A 170 -9.11 25.45 -10.00
CA ASP A 170 -8.81 24.11 -10.44
C ASP A 170 -7.32 24.10 -10.80
N TRP A 171 -6.49 23.67 -9.84
CA TRP A 171 -5.05 23.57 -9.97
C TRP A 171 -4.62 22.79 -11.23
N ARG A 172 -5.51 21.96 -11.79
CA ARG A 172 -5.32 21.25 -13.06
C ARG A 172 -5.18 22.17 -14.27
N ARG A 173 -5.73 23.39 -14.18
CA ARG A 173 -5.76 24.40 -15.25
C ARG A 173 -4.72 25.51 -15.04
N ASP A 174 -4.20 25.66 -13.83
CA ASP A 174 -3.21 26.68 -13.50
C ASP A 174 -1.80 26.18 -13.86
N ASP A 175 -1.10 26.87 -14.76
CA ASP A 175 0.28 26.54 -15.10
C ASP A 175 1.27 27.10 -14.05
N PRO A 176 2.24 26.29 -13.59
CA PRO A 176 3.34 26.77 -12.77
C PRO A 176 4.13 27.87 -13.48
N ARG A 177 4.62 28.83 -12.69
CA ARG A 177 5.53 29.88 -13.18
C ARG A 177 6.79 29.25 -13.79
N PRO A 178 7.40 29.87 -14.81
CA PRO A 178 8.58 29.33 -15.47
C PRO A 178 9.70 28.94 -14.49
N GLY A 179 9.99 27.64 -14.43
CA GLY A 179 10.99 26.99 -13.58
C GLY A 179 10.62 26.88 -12.09
N ALA A 180 9.42 27.25 -11.67
CA ALA A 180 9.03 27.22 -10.25
C ALA A 180 8.83 25.80 -9.72
N LEU A 181 8.59 24.82 -10.60
CA LEU A 181 8.35 23.43 -10.26
C LEU A 181 9.29 22.51 -11.05
N PHE A 182 9.94 21.59 -10.34
CA PHE A 182 10.76 20.54 -10.92
C PHE A 182 10.39 19.21 -10.25
N LEU A 183 9.96 18.24 -11.06
CA LEU A 183 9.47 16.95 -10.59
C LEU A 183 10.39 15.84 -11.09
N VAL A 184 10.75 14.93 -10.18
CA VAL A 184 11.48 13.69 -10.47
C VAL A 184 10.62 12.53 -10.00
N GLY A 185 10.52 11.48 -10.82
CA GLY A 185 9.83 10.26 -10.44
C GLY A 185 9.99 9.15 -11.46
N ASP A 186 9.69 7.93 -11.02
CA ASP A 186 9.64 6.75 -11.87
C ASP A 186 8.30 6.02 -11.67
N PRO A 187 7.36 6.07 -12.63
CA PRO A 187 6.06 5.43 -12.45
C PRO A 187 6.16 3.90 -12.32
N LYS A 188 7.27 3.27 -12.72
CA LYS A 188 7.52 1.83 -12.52
C LYS A 188 7.74 1.48 -11.04
N GLN A 189 8.11 2.47 -10.23
CA GLN A 189 8.43 2.31 -8.80
C GLN A 189 7.28 2.71 -7.88
N SER A 190 6.09 3.02 -8.42
CA SER A 190 4.90 3.33 -7.60
C SER A 190 4.42 2.07 -6.88
N ILE A 191 4.87 1.90 -5.63
CA ILE A 191 4.50 0.77 -4.76
C ILE A 191 3.50 1.18 -3.66
N TYR A 192 3.13 2.47 -3.60
CA TYR A 192 2.24 3.04 -2.59
C TYR A 192 0.81 3.31 -3.09
N ARG A 193 0.29 2.54 -4.06
CA ARG A 193 -1.11 2.66 -4.55
C ARG A 193 -2.15 2.64 -3.43
N PHE A 194 -1.89 1.93 -2.33
CA PHE A 194 -2.75 1.91 -1.13
C PHE A 194 -2.83 3.25 -0.37
N ARG A 195 -1.90 4.18 -0.65
CA ARG A 195 -1.88 5.57 -0.13
C ARG A 195 -2.44 6.59 -1.11
N ARG A 196 -3.19 6.15 -2.13
CA ARG A 196 -3.80 7.01 -3.18
C ARG A 196 -2.79 7.67 -4.14
N ALA A 197 -1.56 7.17 -4.19
CA ALA A 197 -0.68 7.45 -5.32
C ALA A 197 -1.35 6.93 -6.60
N ASP A 198 -1.48 7.82 -7.59
CA ASP A 198 -2.30 7.60 -8.79
C ASP A 198 -1.44 7.74 -10.06
N ILE A 199 -1.26 6.65 -10.79
CA ILE A 199 -0.49 6.64 -12.04
C ILE A 199 -1.19 7.50 -13.11
N SER A 200 -2.51 7.63 -13.05
CA SER A 200 -3.26 8.54 -13.91
C SER A 200 -2.94 10.00 -13.59
N LEU A 201 -2.73 10.35 -12.32
CA LEU A 201 -2.29 11.69 -11.90
C LEU A 201 -0.88 11.98 -12.39
N TYR A 202 0.04 11.02 -12.25
CA TYR A 202 1.41 11.17 -12.77
C TYR A 202 1.39 11.43 -14.28
N SER A 203 0.62 10.63 -15.03
CA SER A 203 0.47 10.76 -16.48
C SER A 203 -0.15 12.09 -16.87
N PHE A 204 -1.24 12.49 -16.19
CA PHE A 204 -1.88 13.79 -16.37
C PHE A 204 -0.90 14.95 -16.18
N VAL A 205 -0.13 14.95 -15.07
CA VAL A 205 0.84 16.01 -14.80
C VAL A 205 1.97 16.01 -15.82
N LYS A 206 2.49 14.83 -16.18
CA LYS A 206 3.53 14.69 -17.22
C LYS A 206 3.05 15.27 -18.56
N ASP A 207 1.83 14.95 -18.97
CA ASP A 207 1.26 15.43 -20.22
C ASP A 207 1.06 16.95 -20.18
N ARG A 208 0.59 17.49 -19.05
CA ARG A 208 0.47 18.96 -18.84
C ARG A 208 1.83 19.66 -18.91
N PHE A 209 2.89 19.07 -18.34
CA PHE A 209 4.25 19.60 -18.43
C PHE A 209 4.77 19.70 -19.87
N ALA A 210 4.21 18.93 -20.82
CA ALA A 210 4.55 19.08 -22.23
C ALA A 210 4.02 20.40 -22.83
N ASP A 211 2.96 20.99 -22.26
CA ASP A 211 2.35 22.23 -22.75
C ASP A 211 3.12 23.48 -22.32
N PHE A 212 3.64 23.52 -21.09
CA PHE A 212 4.25 24.72 -20.49
C PHE A 212 5.73 24.55 -20.09
N GLY A 213 6.26 23.33 -20.15
CA GLY A 213 7.56 22.98 -19.58
C GLY A 213 8.39 22.07 -20.46
N SER A 214 9.07 21.11 -19.85
CA SER A 214 9.87 20.11 -20.54
C SER A 214 9.81 18.80 -19.77
N VAL A 215 9.65 17.71 -20.51
CA VAL A 215 9.67 16.35 -19.97
C VAL A 215 10.94 15.67 -20.45
N LEU A 216 11.80 15.28 -19.51
CA LEU A 216 13.06 14.60 -19.79
C LEU A 216 12.98 13.16 -19.31
N THR A 217 13.49 12.23 -20.11
CA THR A 217 13.56 10.81 -19.76
C THR A 217 15.02 10.44 -19.51
N LEU A 218 15.30 9.92 -18.31
CA LEU A 218 16.61 9.40 -17.94
C LEU A 218 16.56 7.86 -17.99
N THR A 219 17.29 7.26 -18.93
CA THR A 219 17.34 5.80 -19.11
C THR A 219 18.63 5.16 -18.62
N MET A 220 19.64 5.98 -18.32
CA MET A 220 20.96 5.51 -17.92
C MET A 220 20.98 5.13 -16.44
N ASN A 221 21.42 3.91 -16.15
CA ASN A 221 21.62 3.39 -14.80
C ASN A 221 23.09 3.50 -14.41
N PHE A 222 23.34 4.22 -13.32
CA PHE A 222 24.68 4.38 -12.73
C PHE A 222 24.83 3.65 -11.39
N ARG A 223 23.79 2.93 -10.95
CA ARG A 223 23.72 2.31 -9.62
C ARG A 223 24.15 0.85 -9.62
N SER A 224 23.72 0.10 -10.62
CA SER A 224 23.85 -1.35 -10.70
C SER A 224 24.79 -1.75 -11.84
N ARG A 225 25.41 -2.92 -11.72
CA ARG A 225 26.21 -3.53 -12.80
C ARG A 225 25.31 -4.23 -13.82
N ALA A 226 25.80 -4.37 -15.05
CA ALA A 226 25.07 -4.97 -16.16
C ALA A 226 24.43 -6.34 -15.82
N PRO A 227 25.12 -7.30 -15.15
CA PRO A 227 24.51 -8.59 -14.80
C PRO A 227 23.23 -8.50 -13.96
N ILE A 228 23.07 -7.44 -13.16
CA ILE A 228 21.84 -7.21 -12.38
C ILE A 228 20.75 -6.61 -13.29
N THR A 229 21.09 -5.57 -14.06
CA THR A 229 20.11 -4.90 -14.93
C THR A 229 19.63 -5.79 -16.07
N ASP A 230 20.50 -6.64 -16.61
CA ASP A 230 20.18 -7.58 -17.69
C ASP A 230 19.18 -8.63 -17.19
N PHE A 231 19.42 -9.19 -15.99
CA PHE A 231 18.45 -10.07 -15.34
C PHE A 231 17.09 -9.38 -15.13
N VAL A 232 17.09 -8.13 -14.66
CA VAL A 232 15.86 -7.34 -14.47
C VAL A 232 15.15 -7.11 -15.82
N ASN A 233 15.89 -6.71 -16.85
CA ASN A 233 15.35 -6.51 -18.20
C ASN A 233 14.77 -7.82 -18.78
N ASP A 234 15.43 -8.96 -18.58
CA ASP A 234 14.96 -10.27 -19.04
C ASP A 234 13.71 -10.76 -18.31
N VAL A 235 13.56 -10.44 -17.03
CA VAL A 235 12.39 -10.83 -16.22
C VAL A 235 11.19 -9.94 -16.55
N PHE A 236 11.38 -8.63 -16.62
CA PHE A 236 10.27 -7.68 -16.76
C PHE A 236 9.96 -7.29 -18.20
N GLY A 237 10.90 -7.44 -19.13
CA GLY A 237 10.75 -7.09 -20.55
C GLY A 237 9.94 -8.08 -21.39
N LYS A 238 9.53 -9.23 -20.83
CA LYS A 238 8.77 -10.28 -21.53
C LYS A 238 7.27 -9.99 -21.69
N GLY A 239 6.76 -8.91 -21.10
CA GLY A 239 5.33 -8.56 -21.15
C GLY A 239 4.42 -9.33 -20.19
N ASP A 240 4.95 -10.31 -19.44
CA ASP A 240 4.16 -11.10 -18.48
C ASP A 240 3.82 -10.34 -17.18
N LEU A 241 4.73 -9.46 -16.74
CA LEU A 241 4.64 -8.77 -15.44
C LEU A 241 4.34 -7.27 -15.57
N PHE A 242 4.72 -6.68 -16.70
CA PHE A 242 4.42 -5.29 -17.05
C PHE A 242 3.65 -5.29 -18.36
N PRO A 243 2.65 -4.41 -18.51
CA PRO A 243 1.91 -4.33 -19.76
C PRO A 243 2.81 -3.74 -20.86
N GLU A 244 2.59 -4.16 -22.11
CA GLU A 244 3.30 -3.60 -23.28
C GLU A 244 2.99 -2.11 -23.45
N GLU A 245 1.71 -1.74 -23.25
CA GLU A 245 1.24 -0.36 -23.21
C GLU A 245 0.78 -0.01 -21.79
N GLY A 246 1.12 1.20 -21.32
CA GLY A 246 0.69 1.67 -20.01
C GLY A 246 -0.82 1.78 -19.88
N ASN A 247 -1.34 1.54 -18.68
CA ASN A 247 -2.73 1.79 -18.34
C ASN A 247 -2.84 2.59 -17.04
N GLU A 248 -4.06 2.89 -16.59
CA GLU A 248 -4.34 3.66 -15.37
C GLU A 248 -3.75 3.02 -14.09
N GLU A 249 -3.43 1.73 -14.15
CA GLU A 249 -2.95 0.96 -13.00
C GLU A 249 -1.45 0.65 -13.02
N GLN A 250 -0.82 0.67 -14.18
CA GLN A 250 0.58 0.25 -14.34
C GLN A 250 1.20 0.88 -15.60
N ALA A 251 2.35 1.53 -15.41
CA ALA A 251 3.18 2.02 -16.51
C ALA A 251 3.90 0.87 -17.22
N PRO A 252 4.26 1.01 -18.51
CA PRO A 252 4.99 -0.03 -19.23
C PRO A 252 6.43 -0.13 -18.70
N PHE A 253 7.04 -1.29 -18.89
CA PHE A 253 8.45 -1.47 -18.52
C PHE A 253 9.36 -0.65 -19.44
N GLN A 254 10.37 -0.01 -18.87
CA GLN A 254 11.45 0.66 -19.60
C GLN A 254 12.77 -0.01 -19.25
N PRO A 255 13.55 -0.49 -20.24
CA PRO A 255 14.82 -1.14 -19.99
C PRO A 255 15.81 -0.25 -19.24
N LEU A 256 16.55 -0.85 -18.33
CA LEU A 256 17.65 -0.22 -17.61
C LEU A 256 18.92 -0.31 -18.46
N ASN A 257 19.50 0.82 -18.85
CA ASN A 257 20.74 0.87 -19.62
C ASN A 257 21.92 1.16 -18.70
N THR A 258 22.73 0.16 -18.37
CA THR A 258 23.84 0.34 -17.44
C THR A 258 25.03 1.04 -18.09
N TRP A 259 25.56 2.06 -17.41
CA TRP A 259 26.73 2.80 -17.88
C TRP A 259 28.05 2.02 -17.74
N VAL A 260 28.21 1.26 -16.64
CA VAL A 260 29.46 0.56 -16.31
C VAL A 260 29.49 -0.82 -16.95
N SER A 261 30.45 -1.05 -17.83
CA SER A 261 30.65 -2.31 -18.54
C SER A 261 31.64 -3.27 -17.88
N ASP A 262 32.40 -2.83 -16.87
CA ASP A 262 33.37 -3.69 -16.17
C ASP A 262 32.70 -4.44 -15.02
N PHE A 263 32.67 -5.77 -15.14
CA PHE A 263 32.17 -6.67 -14.11
C PHE A 263 32.91 -8.02 -14.19
N SER A 264 32.96 -8.70 -13.05
CA SER A 264 33.50 -10.04 -12.90
C SER A 264 32.42 -11.09 -13.12
N ALA A 265 32.83 -12.34 -13.35
CA ALA A 265 31.89 -13.47 -13.40
C ALA A 265 31.19 -13.76 -12.05
N ALA A 266 31.68 -13.18 -10.94
CA ALA A 266 31.06 -13.30 -9.62
C ALA A 266 29.93 -12.27 -9.40
N ASP A 267 29.85 -11.24 -10.24
CA ASP A 267 28.82 -10.21 -10.18
C ASP A 267 27.50 -10.70 -10.77
N GLY A 268 26.38 -10.31 -10.15
CA GLY A 268 25.04 -10.53 -10.69
C GLY A 268 24.10 -11.25 -9.72
N VAL A 269 23.09 -11.88 -10.28
CA VAL A 269 21.98 -12.48 -9.52
C VAL A 269 22.26 -13.96 -9.28
N GLN A 270 22.23 -14.36 -8.01
CA GLN A 270 22.37 -15.75 -7.58
C GLN A 270 21.06 -16.25 -6.97
N SER A 271 20.72 -17.52 -7.21
CA SER A 271 19.54 -18.16 -6.63
C SER A 271 19.90 -19.50 -6.03
N TYR A 272 19.31 -19.83 -4.88
CA TYR A 272 19.44 -21.14 -4.25
C TYR A 272 18.07 -21.66 -3.83
N LYS A 273 17.98 -22.99 -3.66
CA LYS A 273 16.77 -23.66 -3.18
C LYS A 273 16.92 -24.05 -1.72
N LEU A 274 15.89 -23.79 -0.94
CA LEU A 274 15.77 -24.26 0.44
C LEU A 274 15.29 -25.71 0.47
N SER A 275 15.58 -26.43 1.56
CA SER A 275 15.11 -27.80 1.72
C SER A 275 13.58 -27.85 1.82
N GLN A 276 12.96 -28.89 1.25
CA GLN A 276 11.51 -29.06 1.31
C GLN A 276 11.15 -29.63 2.69
N GLN A 277 10.81 -28.75 3.63
CA GLN A 277 10.39 -29.14 4.99
C GLN A 277 9.03 -29.87 4.97
N GLU A 278 8.84 -30.88 5.83
CA GLU A 278 7.55 -31.56 6.02
C GLU A 278 6.53 -30.58 6.61
N GLY A 279 5.56 -30.18 5.78
CA GLY A 279 4.61 -29.12 6.10
C GLY A 279 5.21 -27.74 5.83
N ASN A 280 4.46 -26.90 5.12
CA ASN A 280 4.83 -25.50 4.77
C ASN A 280 4.89 -24.59 6.02
N ASN A 281 5.73 -24.94 7.00
CA ASN A 281 5.95 -24.14 8.19
C ASN A 281 6.90 -22.99 7.85
N ARG A 282 6.32 -21.82 7.61
CA ARG A 282 7.04 -20.60 7.22
C ARG A 282 8.15 -20.23 8.20
N LYS A 283 8.01 -20.55 9.48
CA LYS A 283 9.03 -20.24 10.49
C LYS A 283 10.28 -21.10 10.32
N LEU A 284 10.12 -22.41 10.13
CA LEU A 284 11.24 -23.32 9.89
C LEU A 284 11.98 -22.97 8.59
N ILE A 285 11.21 -22.61 7.55
CA ILE A 285 11.78 -22.15 6.28
C ILE A 285 12.61 -20.87 6.49
N ALA A 286 12.09 -19.91 7.27
CA ALA A 286 12.81 -18.68 7.58
C ALA A 286 14.06 -18.92 8.45
N GLU A 287 14.02 -19.86 9.39
CA GLU A 287 15.18 -20.23 10.21
C GLU A 287 16.29 -20.86 9.36
N GLU A 288 15.94 -21.78 8.45
CA GLU A 288 16.90 -22.37 7.50
C GLU A 288 17.50 -21.31 6.57
N ASP A 289 16.67 -20.42 6.04
CA ASP A 289 17.10 -19.35 5.13
C ASP A 289 18.04 -18.35 5.83
N ALA A 290 17.65 -17.90 7.03
CA ALA A 290 18.44 -16.99 7.84
C ALA A 290 19.81 -17.59 8.19
N ALA A 291 19.88 -18.87 8.56
CA ALA A 291 21.14 -19.53 8.89
C ALA A 291 22.09 -19.62 7.68
N ARG A 292 21.54 -19.91 6.49
CA ARG A 292 22.32 -19.94 5.24
C ARG A 292 22.85 -18.56 4.87
N LEU A 293 22.00 -17.53 4.94
CA LEU A 293 22.42 -16.15 4.67
C LEU A 293 23.46 -15.69 5.70
N ALA A 294 23.30 -16.01 6.98
CA ALA A 294 24.25 -15.65 8.03
C ALA A 294 25.63 -16.22 7.73
N THR A 295 25.67 -17.51 7.39
CA THR A 295 26.90 -18.22 7.01
C THR A 295 27.55 -17.57 5.80
N TRP A 296 26.76 -17.24 4.77
CA TRP A 296 27.27 -16.64 3.54
C TRP A 296 27.80 -15.22 3.78
N ILE A 297 27.05 -14.36 4.47
CA ILE A 297 27.47 -13.00 4.82
C ILE A 297 28.75 -13.04 5.66
N ASN A 298 28.80 -13.89 6.68
CA ASN A 298 29.99 -14.02 7.53
C ASN A 298 31.22 -14.47 6.73
N SER A 299 31.04 -15.34 5.72
CA SER A 299 32.14 -15.74 4.82
C SER A 299 32.66 -14.57 3.98
N ARG A 300 31.80 -13.62 3.59
CA ARG A 300 32.19 -12.42 2.85
C ARG A 300 32.82 -11.36 3.72
N LEU A 301 32.35 -11.20 4.95
CA LEU A 301 32.98 -10.29 5.91
C LEU A 301 34.40 -10.76 6.26
N SER A 302 34.67 -12.07 6.23
CA SER A 302 36.00 -12.62 6.50
C SER A 302 37.06 -12.31 5.43
N THR A 303 36.66 -11.83 4.24
CA THR A 303 37.60 -11.43 3.18
C THR A 303 37.99 -9.96 3.24
N ASP A 304 37.45 -9.17 4.17
CA ASP A 304 37.62 -7.70 4.30
C ASP A 304 37.23 -6.90 3.03
N GLU A 305 36.57 -7.52 2.06
CA GLU A 305 36.10 -6.87 0.81
C GLU A 305 34.76 -6.15 0.98
N CYS A 306 34.01 -6.46 2.04
CA CYS A 306 32.70 -5.90 2.32
C CYS A 306 32.54 -5.62 3.81
N VAL A 307 31.69 -4.66 4.15
CA VAL A 307 31.28 -4.36 5.53
C VAL A 307 29.82 -4.77 5.75
N PRO A 308 29.35 -4.92 7.00
CA PRO A 308 27.95 -5.30 7.26
C PRO A 308 26.92 -4.35 6.60
N GLY A 309 27.26 -3.07 6.46
CA GLY A 309 26.40 -2.07 5.79
C GLY A 309 26.20 -2.29 4.29
N ASP A 310 26.99 -3.16 3.64
CA ASP A 310 26.85 -3.49 2.22
C ASP A 310 25.74 -4.53 1.96
N PHE A 311 25.16 -5.11 3.01
CA PHE A 311 24.14 -6.15 2.91
C PHE A 311 22.76 -5.61 3.27
N MET A 312 21.78 -5.84 2.40
CA MET A 312 20.37 -5.55 2.65
C MET A 312 19.51 -6.78 2.34
N ILE A 313 18.69 -7.20 3.30
CA ILE A 313 17.77 -8.33 3.14
C ILE A 313 16.34 -7.80 3.03
N LEU A 314 15.73 -8.07 1.89
CA LEU A 314 14.37 -7.66 1.59
C LEU A 314 13.43 -8.87 1.67
N THR A 315 12.41 -8.77 2.53
CA THR A 315 11.34 -9.78 2.63
C THR A 315 10.02 -9.18 2.17
N ARG A 316 9.12 -10.04 1.65
CA ARG A 316 7.79 -9.60 1.19
C ARG A 316 6.91 -9.07 2.32
N ASP A 317 7.04 -9.64 3.52
CA ASP A 317 6.35 -9.18 4.72
C ASP A 317 7.29 -9.18 5.93
N THR A 318 6.88 -8.49 6.99
CA THR A 318 7.72 -8.26 8.17
C THR A 318 7.61 -9.38 9.20
N LYS A 319 6.78 -10.41 8.97
CA LYS A 319 6.39 -11.39 9.99
C LYS A 319 7.54 -12.27 10.45
N GLN A 320 8.54 -12.48 9.60
CA GLN A 320 9.68 -13.34 9.89
C GLN A 320 10.97 -12.55 10.16
N LEU A 321 10.97 -11.21 10.11
CA LEU A 321 12.19 -10.42 10.27
C LEU A 321 12.90 -10.68 11.62
N SER A 322 12.14 -10.91 12.70
CA SER A 322 12.70 -11.26 14.00
C SER A 322 13.38 -12.63 14.05
N VAL A 323 13.08 -13.53 13.10
CA VAL A 323 13.80 -14.81 12.94
C VAL A 323 15.18 -14.55 12.35
N TYR A 324 15.26 -13.72 11.31
CA TYR A 324 16.52 -13.34 10.66
C TYR A 324 17.44 -12.58 11.63
N ALA A 325 16.90 -11.56 12.31
CA ALA A 325 17.67 -10.75 13.26
C ALA A 325 18.32 -11.60 14.36
N ARG A 326 17.53 -12.48 15.00
CA ARG A 326 18.05 -13.38 16.05
C ARG A 326 19.09 -14.36 15.53
N GLU A 327 18.95 -14.83 14.29
CA GLU A 327 19.94 -15.74 13.72
C GLU A 327 21.25 -14.98 13.48
N PHE A 328 21.21 -13.80 12.85
CA PHE A 328 22.41 -12.98 12.65
C PHE A 328 23.08 -12.55 13.95
N GLU A 329 22.31 -12.22 14.99
CA GLU A 329 22.84 -11.93 16.33
C GLU A 329 23.63 -13.11 16.91
N LYS A 330 23.17 -14.36 16.72
CA LYS A 330 23.94 -15.55 17.16
C LYS A 330 25.28 -15.69 16.44
N TRP A 331 25.36 -15.23 15.20
CA TRP A 331 26.60 -15.18 14.42
C TRP A 331 27.45 -13.95 14.73
N GLY A 332 27.03 -13.09 15.65
CA GLY A 332 27.75 -11.85 16.00
C GLY A 332 27.66 -10.77 14.93
N LEU A 333 26.72 -10.88 13.98
CA LEU A 333 26.54 -9.92 12.91
C LEU A 333 25.68 -8.75 13.42
N PRO A 334 26.09 -7.47 13.20
CA PRO A 334 25.26 -6.33 13.55
C PRO A 334 24.05 -6.26 12.62
N VAL A 335 22.86 -6.06 13.19
CA VAL A 335 21.59 -6.01 12.45
C VAL A 335 20.82 -4.76 12.79
N GLN A 336 20.24 -4.14 11.77
CA GLN A 336 19.21 -3.11 11.92
C GLN A 336 17.94 -3.58 11.21
N VAL A 337 16.82 -3.67 11.95
CA VAL A 337 15.52 -4.06 11.39
C VAL A 337 14.63 -2.83 11.26
N THR A 338 14.11 -2.59 10.05
CA THR A 338 13.16 -1.52 9.77
C THR A 338 11.81 -2.11 9.39
N GLY A 339 10.72 -1.59 9.95
CA GLY A 339 9.35 -2.00 9.62
C GLY A 339 8.79 -3.21 10.39
N ALA A 340 9.62 -3.91 11.18
CA ALA A 340 9.12 -4.76 12.25
C ALA A 340 8.95 -3.90 13.52
N GLY A 341 7.90 -4.17 14.31
CA GLY A 341 7.83 -3.69 15.69
C GLY A 341 9.16 -4.05 16.37
N VAL A 342 9.81 -3.05 16.95
CA VAL A 342 11.14 -3.17 17.55
C VAL A 342 11.11 -4.38 18.50
N SER A 343 12.13 -5.24 18.45
CA SER A 343 12.29 -6.39 19.34
C SER A 343 12.23 -6.06 20.85
N GLY A 344 12.15 -4.77 21.22
CA GLY A 344 11.82 -4.28 22.55
C GLY A 344 10.33 -4.29 22.90
N GLU A 345 9.46 -4.90 22.09
CA GLU A 345 8.02 -5.02 22.40
C GLU A 345 7.79 -5.69 23.77
N LYS A 346 8.66 -6.58 24.23
CA LYS A 346 8.43 -7.28 25.50
C LYS A 346 8.76 -6.41 26.70
N GLU A 347 9.93 -5.76 26.70
CA GLU A 347 10.34 -4.83 27.75
C GLU A 347 9.46 -3.57 27.75
N LEU A 348 9.02 -3.10 26.58
CA LEU A 348 8.05 -2.01 26.46
C LEU A 348 6.65 -2.41 26.90
N GLN A 349 6.20 -3.65 26.63
CA GLN A 349 4.94 -4.17 27.16
C GLN A 349 4.99 -4.33 28.68
N GLU A 350 6.10 -4.84 29.23
CA GLU A 350 6.29 -4.94 30.67
C GLU A 350 6.34 -3.55 31.33
N LEU A 351 7.00 -2.58 30.71
CA LEU A 351 7.00 -1.18 31.15
C LEU A 351 5.60 -0.56 31.04
N GLN A 352 4.87 -0.80 29.95
CA GLN A 352 3.51 -0.32 29.78
C GLN A 352 2.59 -0.90 30.85
N MET A 353 2.68 -2.21 31.12
CA MET A 353 1.92 -2.87 32.20
C MET A 353 2.25 -2.25 33.56
N LEU A 354 3.54 -1.99 33.85
CA LEU A 354 3.95 -1.33 35.08
C LEU A 354 3.34 0.09 35.19
N LEU A 355 3.39 0.86 34.10
CA LEU A 355 2.84 2.21 34.05
C LEU A 355 1.31 2.22 34.19
N GLU A 356 0.61 1.26 33.58
CA GLU A 356 -0.84 1.08 33.72
C GLU A 356 -1.21 0.75 35.18
N CYS A 357 -0.50 -0.18 35.83
CA CYS A 357 -0.66 -0.46 37.26
C CYS A 357 -0.31 0.72 38.18
N MET A 358 0.55 1.65 37.75
CA MET A 358 0.85 2.86 38.53
C MET A 358 -0.22 3.94 38.39
N ILE A 359 -0.92 3.99 37.26
CA ILE A 359 -2.00 4.96 36.99
C ILE A 359 -3.32 4.47 37.60
N ASP A 360 -3.58 3.15 37.59
CA ASP A 360 -4.76 2.52 38.18
C ASP A 360 -4.38 1.19 38.89
N PRO A 361 -4.04 1.23 40.19
CA PRO A 361 -3.42 0.10 40.95
C PRO A 361 -4.28 -1.14 41.18
#